data_AF-A0A533SM43-F1
#
_entry.id   AF-A0A533SM43-F1
#
_cell.length_a   1.000
_cell.length_b   1.000
_cell.length_c   1.000
_cell.angle_alpha   90.00
_cell.angle_beta   90.00
_cell.angle_gamma   90.00
#
_symmetry.space_group_name_H-M   'P 1'
#
loop_
_entity.id
_entity.type
_entity.pdbx_description
1 polymer ?
#
loop_
_entity_poly.entity_id
_entity_poly.type
_entity_poly.pdbx_seq_one_letter_code
_entity_poly.pdbx_strand_id
1 'polypeptide(L)'
;MLGLAAGSVGVAVKSDRLLAINGVFISILTELLHRSRDISEKRNDDFLQANEQLKKEIEDRKRAEESLRESESRLRSIFLAAPVGIGLVSSRSLVDVNDTLCRMTGYSWQELIGKSSRT
;
A
#
# COMPACT_ATOMS: atom_id res chain seq x y z
N MET A 1 -77.01 -23.32 -35.53
CA MET A 1 -75.55 -23.44 -35.67
C MET A 1 -74.90 -22.17 -35.16
N LEU A 2 -74.28 -22.18 -33.97
CA LEU A 2 -73.27 -21.22 -33.49
C LEU A 2 -72.97 -21.59 -32.03
N GLY A 3 -71.79 -22.13 -31.74
CA GLY A 3 -71.46 -22.52 -30.37
C GLY A 3 -70.15 -23.27 -30.16
N LEU A 4 -69.08 -23.00 -30.92
CA LEU A 4 -67.74 -23.55 -30.67
C LEU A 4 -66.67 -22.57 -31.17
N ALA A 5 -66.37 -21.52 -30.40
CA ALA A 5 -65.22 -20.65 -30.67
C ALA A 5 -64.54 -20.05 -29.41
N ALA A 6 -65.05 -20.30 -28.20
CA ALA A 6 -64.55 -19.64 -26.99
C ALA A 6 -63.41 -20.40 -26.26
N GLY A 7 -63.23 -21.70 -26.52
CA GLY A 7 -62.28 -22.56 -25.78
C GLY A 7 -60.84 -22.55 -26.28
N SER A 8 -60.62 -22.35 -27.59
CA SER A 8 -59.29 -22.38 -28.21
C SER A 8 -58.52 -21.07 -28.06
N VAL A 9 -59.23 -19.93 -28.01
CA VAL A 9 -58.63 -18.59 -27.89
C VAL A 9 -58.01 -18.37 -26.51
N GLY A 10 -58.63 -18.86 -25.44
CA GLY A 10 -58.12 -18.69 -24.07
C GLY A 10 -56.85 -19.48 -23.74
N VAL A 11 -56.66 -20.66 -24.36
CA VAL A 11 -55.46 -21.49 -24.17
C VAL A 11 -54.27 -20.93 -24.96
N ALA A 12 -54.50 -20.47 -26.20
CA ALA A 12 -53.47 -19.81 -27.01
C ALA A 12 -53.00 -18.49 -26.38
N VAL A 13 -53.91 -17.63 -25.93
CA VAL A 13 -53.56 -16.34 -25.29
C VAL A 13 -52.82 -16.53 -23.95
N LYS A 14 -53.15 -17.57 -23.18
CA LYS A 14 -52.43 -17.89 -21.94
C LYS A 14 -51.01 -18.40 -22.23
N SER A 15 -50.84 -19.16 -23.31
CA SER A 15 -49.54 -19.65 -23.79
C SER A 15 -48.65 -18.52 -24.31
N ASP A 16 -49.19 -17.59 -25.09
CA ASP A 16 -48.47 -16.42 -25.63
C ASP A 16 -48.00 -15.47 -24.52
N ARG A 17 -48.85 -15.20 -23.52
CA ARG A 17 -48.45 -14.39 -22.36
C ARG A 17 -47.37 -15.08 -21.52
N LEU A 18 -47.42 -16.41 -21.38
CA LEU A 18 -46.40 -17.17 -20.66
C LEU A 18 -45.05 -17.13 -21.39
N LEU A 19 -45.05 -17.26 -22.72
CA LEU A 19 -43.88 -17.11 -23.58
C LEU A 19 -43.26 -15.71 -23.47
N ALA A 20 -44.09 -14.66 -23.47
CA ALA A 20 -43.63 -13.28 -23.31
C ALA A 20 -42.99 -13.05 -21.92
N ILE A 21 -43.61 -13.54 -20.85
CA ILE A 21 -43.06 -13.45 -19.49
C ILE A 21 -41.74 -14.22 -19.38
N ASN A 22 -41.67 -15.44 -19.93
CA ASN A 22 -40.45 -16.24 -19.94
C ASN A 22 -39.33 -15.55 -20.74
N GLY A 23 -39.65 -14.93 -21.88
CA GLY A 23 -38.68 -14.16 -22.66
C GLY A 23 -38.11 -12.96 -21.90
N VAL A 24 -38.98 -12.17 -21.26
CA VAL A 24 -38.56 -11.04 -20.41
C VAL A 24 -37.72 -11.51 -19.23
N PHE A 25 -38.09 -12.63 -18.61
CA PHE A 25 -37.34 -13.21 -17.49
C PHE A 25 -35.94 -13.66 -17.92
N ILE A 26 -35.82 -14.31 -19.08
CA ILE A 26 -34.53 -14.68 -19.68
C ILE A 26 -33.69 -13.43 -19.98
N SER A 27 -34.27 -12.37 -20.54
CA SER A 27 -33.54 -11.12 -20.79
C SER A 27 -33.01 -10.48 -19.51
N ILE A 28 -33.85 -10.36 -18.47
CA ILE A 28 -33.43 -9.81 -17.17
C ILE A 28 -32.34 -10.67 -16.54
N LEU A 29 -32.48 -11.99 -16.54
CA LEU A 29 -31.46 -12.90 -16.02
C LEU A 29 -30.15 -12.79 -16.79
N THR A 30 -30.21 -12.70 -18.12
CA THR A 30 -29.01 -12.55 -18.97
C THR A 30 -28.28 -11.25 -18.66
N GLU A 31 -29.02 -10.14 -18.54
CA GLU A 31 -28.49 -8.82 -18.20
C GLU A 31 -27.84 -8.81 -16.81
N LEU A 32 -28.52 -9.40 -15.80
CA LEU A 32 -28.00 -9.49 -14.43
C LEU A 32 -26.72 -10.32 -14.35
N LEU A 33 -26.66 -11.45 -15.06
CA LEU A 33 -25.47 -12.29 -15.10
C LEU A 33 -24.28 -11.58 -15.77
N HIS A 34 -24.51 -10.85 -16.87
CA HIS A 34 -23.49 -10.02 -17.51
C HIS A 34 -22.99 -8.93 -16.55
N ARG A 35 -23.91 -8.17 -15.94
CA ARG A 35 -23.56 -7.09 -15.02
C ARG A 35 -22.77 -7.58 -13.81
N SER A 36 -23.10 -8.74 -13.27
CA SER A 36 -22.37 -9.34 -12.15
C SER A 36 -20.95 -9.78 -12.55
N ARG A 37 -20.77 -10.30 -13.77
CA ARG A 37 -19.46 -10.66 -14.32
C ARG A 37 -18.60 -9.42 -14.53
N ASP A 38 -19.12 -8.40 -15.23
CA ASP A 38 -18.39 -7.17 -15.55
C ASP A 38 -17.91 -6.43 -14.30
N ILE A 39 -18.76 -6.36 -13.28
CA ILE A 39 -18.41 -5.76 -11.98
C ILE A 39 -17.26 -6.52 -11.31
N SER A 40 -17.26 -7.85 -11.40
CA SER A 40 -16.24 -8.68 -10.76
C SER A 40 -14.90 -8.57 -11.48
N GLU A 41 -14.91 -8.57 -12.82
CA GLU A 41 -13.71 -8.39 -13.64
C GLU A 41 -13.10 -7.01 -13.41
N LYS A 42 -13.92 -5.94 -13.48
CA LYS A 42 -13.43 -4.58 -13.25
C LYS A 42 -12.82 -4.38 -11.86
N ARG A 43 -13.48 -4.88 -10.82
CA ARG A 43 -12.94 -4.80 -9.44
C ARG A 43 -11.64 -5.59 -9.30
N ASN A 44 -11.52 -6.72 -10.00
CA ASN A 44 -10.31 -7.53 -9.95
C ASN A 44 -9.14 -6.79 -10.62
N ASP A 45 -9.36 -6.14 -11.75
CA ASP A 45 -8.34 -5.35 -12.44
C ASP A 45 -7.89 -4.14 -11.61
N ASP A 46 -8.83 -3.38 -11.04
CA ASP A 46 -8.55 -2.25 -10.14
C ASP A 46 -7.71 -2.72 -8.92
N PHE A 47 -8.05 -3.90 -8.36
CA PHE A 47 -7.32 -4.48 -7.23
C PHE A 47 -5.92 -4.93 -7.62
N LEU A 48 -5.75 -5.57 -8.78
CA LEU A 48 -4.44 -5.99 -9.28
C LEU A 48 -3.54 -4.77 -9.51
N GLN A 49 -4.06 -3.72 -10.14
CA GLN A 49 -3.32 -2.49 -10.37
C GLN A 49 -2.89 -1.83 -9.05
N ALA A 50 -3.80 -1.73 -8.08
CA ALA A 50 -3.48 -1.17 -6.76
C ALA A 50 -2.40 -2.02 -6.05
N ASN A 51 -2.48 -3.35 -6.16
CA ASN A 51 -1.51 -4.25 -5.55
C ASN A 51 -0.12 -4.12 -6.19
N GLU A 52 -0.04 -4.02 -7.52
CA GLU A 52 1.23 -3.75 -8.21
C GLU A 52 1.84 -2.41 -7.81
N GLN A 53 1.02 -1.37 -7.71
CA GLN A 53 1.47 -0.05 -7.28
C GLN A 53 2.00 -0.08 -5.84
N LEU A 54 1.27 -0.72 -4.92
CA LEU A 54 1.71 -0.90 -3.54
C LEU A 54 3.00 -1.71 -3.43
N LYS A 55 3.13 -2.80 -4.20
CA LYS A 55 4.37 -3.59 -4.24
C LYS A 55 5.56 -2.75 -4.69
N LYS A 56 5.37 -1.91 -5.72
CA LYS A 56 6.42 -1.02 -6.20
C LYS A 56 6.80 0.01 -5.15
N GLU A 57 5.83 0.64 -4.50
CA GLU A 57 6.08 1.62 -3.44
C GLU A 57 6.81 1.01 -2.24
N ILE A 58 6.45 -0.22 -1.85
CA ILE A 58 7.15 -0.96 -0.79
C ILE A 58 8.60 -1.23 -1.19
N GLU A 59 8.84 -1.65 -2.43
CA GLU A 59 10.19 -1.91 -2.93
C GLU A 59 11.04 -0.64 -2.97
N ASP A 60 10.46 0.48 -3.44
CA ASP A 60 11.11 1.78 -3.43
C ASP A 60 11.47 2.22 -2.00
N ARG A 61 10.55 2.06 -1.05
CA ARG A 61 10.79 2.40 0.36
C ARG A 61 11.90 1.55 0.97
N LYS A 62 11.90 0.24 0.73
CA LYS A 62 12.95 -0.68 1.21
C LYS A 62 14.32 -0.29 0.70
N ARG A 63 14.44 0.07 -0.58
CA ARG A 63 15.72 0.52 -1.15
C ARG A 63 16.22 1.81 -0.51
N ALA A 64 15.32 2.76 -0.26
CA ALA A 64 15.68 4.00 0.43
C ALA A 64 16.13 3.75 1.88
N GLU A 65 15.40 2.89 2.61
CA GLU A 65 15.75 2.50 3.98
C GLU A 65 17.12 1.79 4.04
N GLU A 66 17.40 0.87 3.12
CA GLU A 66 18.69 0.17 3.04
C GLU A 66 19.83 1.15 2.74
N SER A 67 19.66 2.03 1.75
CA SER A 67 20.67 3.04 1.40
C SER A 67 20.95 4.02 2.54
N LEU A 68 19.91 4.41 3.29
CA LEU A 68 20.06 5.22 4.49
C LEU A 68 20.85 4.46 5.56
N ARG A 69 20.49 3.20 5.83
CA ARG A 69 21.17 2.34 6.81
C ARG A 69 22.65 2.15 6.48
N GLU A 70 22.98 1.89 5.21
CA GLU A 70 24.36 1.77 4.75
C GLU A 70 25.14 3.07 4.95
N SER A 71 24.52 4.21 4.63
CA SER A 71 25.12 5.53 4.81
C SER A 71 25.37 5.85 6.28
N GLU A 72 24.40 5.60 7.15
CA GLU A 72 24.53 5.79 8.60
C GLU A 72 25.62 4.88 9.19
N SER A 73 25.65 3.60 8.78
CA SER A 73 26.68 2.66 9.20
C SER A 73 28.07 3.13 8.78
N ARG A 74 28.23 3.56 7.52
CA ARG A 74 29.49 4.11 7.01
C ARG A 74 29.92 5.36 7.78
N LEU A 75 29.01 6.31 8.01
CA LEU A 75 29.29 7.51 8.79
C LEU A 75 29.70 7.17 10.22
N ARG A 76 29.01 6.23 10.87
CA ARG A 76 29.37 5.73 12.21
C ARG A 76 30.75 5.08 12.21
N SER A 77 31.09 4.26 11.21
CA SER A 77 32.42 3.67 11.09
C SER A 77 33.51 4.73 10.94
N ILE A 78 33.29 5.74 10.10
CA ILE A 78 34.24 6.86 9.93
C ILE A 78 34.40 7.63 11.24
N PHE A 79 33.30 7.95 11.91
CA PHE A 79 33.30 8.66 13.19
C PHE A 79 34.14 7.93 14.25
N LEU A 80 33.94 6.61 14.40
CA LEU A 80 34.65 5.79 15.37
C LEU A 80 36.12 5.53 15.01
N ALA A 81 36.42 5.32 13.73
CA ALA A 81 37.77 4.96 13.27
C ALA A 81 38.69 6.17 13.00
N ALA A 82 38.15 7.39 13.03
CA ALA A 82 38.93 8.59 12.73
C ALA A 82 40.12 8.75 13.71
N PRO A 83 41.35 9.01 13.21
CA PRO A 83 42.52 9.25 14.05
C PRO A 83 42.54 10.66 14.67
N VAL A 84 41.47 11.43 14.48
CA VAL A 84 41.25 12.75 15.08
C VAL A 84 40.07 12.70 16.04
N GLY A 85 40.08 13.55 17.05
CA GLY A 85 38.94 13.73 17.95
C GLY A 85 37.79 14.42 17.22
N ILE A 86 36.61 13.80 17.23
CA ILE A 86 35.39 14.36 16.63
C ILE A 86 34.33 14.48 17.72
N GLY A 87 33.71 15.65 17.81
CA GLY A 87 32.57 15.92 18.69
C GLY A 87 31.41 16.51 17.90
N LEU A 88 30.21 15.96 18.12
CA LEU A 88 28.96 16.48 17.59
C LEU A 88 28.35 17.43 18.62
N VAL A 89 28.05 18.66 18.20
CA VAL A 89 27.47 19.69 19.06
C VAL A 89 26.06 20.03 18.56
N SER A 90 25.08 20.05 19.46
CA SER A 90 23.74 20.56 19.21
C SER A 90 23.32 21.46 20.35
N SER A 91 22.61 22.55 20.08
CA SER A 91 22.16 23.50 21.12
C SER A 91 23.28 23.94 22.08
N ARG A 92 24.50 24.06 21.55
CA ARG A 92 25.76 24.35 22.26
C ARG A 92 26.27 23.29 23.23
N SER A 93 25.61 22.15 23.38
CA SER A 93 26.10 21.02 24.16
C SER A 93 26.68 19.92 23.27
N LEU A 94 27.69 19.20 23.77
CA LEU A 94 28.18 17.98 23.13
C LEU A 94 27.12 16.89 23.21
N VAL A 95 26.70 16.37 22.07
CA VAL A 95 25.68 15.31 21.93
C VAL A 95 26.32 13.95 21.68
N ASP A 96 27.48 13.94 21.01
CA ASP A 96 28.24 12.71 20.80
C ASP A 96 29.73 13.04 20.64
N VAL A 97 30.61 12.10 20.98
CA VAL A 97 32.06 12.21 20.82
C VAL A 97 32.64 10.86 20.44
N ASN A 98 33.66 10.84 19.59
CA ASN A 98 34.34 9.59 19.25
C ASN A 98 35.39 9.20 20.32
N ASP A 99 35.76 7.92 20.34
CA ASP A 99 36.74 7.40 21.30
C ASP A 99 38.09 8.11 21.21
N THR A 100 38.47 8.58 20.02
CA THR A 100 39.71 9.33 19.84
C THR A 100 39.68 10.64 20.62
N LEU A 101 38.57 11.38 20.64
CA LEU A 101 38.44 12.61 21.44
C LEU A 101 38.54 12.31 22.94
N CYS A 102 37.88 11.25 23.41
CA CYS A 102 37.97 10.80 24.80
C CYS A 102 39.43 10.50 25.18
N ARG A 103 40.15 9.74 24.34
CA ARG A 103 41.58 9.44 24.56
C ARG A 103 42.47 10.67 24.53
N MET A 104 42.21 11.62 23.62
CA MET A 104 43.01 12.84 23.49
C MET A 104 42.81 13.80 24.67
N THR A 105 41.58 13.90 25.19
CA THR A 105 41.23 14.82 26.28
C THR A 105 41.43 14.20 27.66
N GLY A 106 41.46 12.87 27.76
CA GLY A 106 41.56 12.13 29.03
C GLY A 106 40.22 11.99 29.76
N TYR A 107 39.13 12.54 29.23
CA TYR A 107 37.79 12.41 29.79
C TYR A 107 37.02 11.27 29.14
N SER A 108 36.13 10.65 29.91
CA SER A 108 35.20 9.65 29.41
C SER A 108 34.07 10.28 28.59
N TRP A 109 33.41 9.47 27.76
CA TRP A 109 32.24 9.90 26.99
C TRP A 109 31.16 10.48 27.92
N GLN A 110 30.87 9.85 29.06
CA GLN A 110 29.84 10.34 29.98
C GLN A 110 30.16 11.73 30.57
N GLU A 111 31.43 12.05 30.76
CA GLU A 111 31.86 13.34 31.31
C GLU A 111 31.78 14.48 30.29
N LEU A 112 31.96 14.16 29.00
CA LEU A 112 31.97 15.12 27.90
C LEU A 112 30.56 15.45 27.40
N ILE A 113 29.66 14.47 27.40
CA ILE A 113 28.30 14.63 26.87
C ILE A 113 27.49 15.59 27.73
N GLY A 114 26.72 16.46 27.09
CA GLY A 114 25.93 17.50 27.74
C GLY A 114 26.73 18.72 28.20
N LYS A 115 28.06 18.72 28.08
CA LYS A 115 28.88 19.89 28.43
C LYS A 115 28.76 20.97 27.36
N SER A 116 28.72 22.23 27.81
CA SER A 116 28.75 23.40 26.94
C SER A 116 30.07 23.44 26.17
N SER A 117 29.98 23.57 24.85
CA SER A 117 31.12 23.71 23.93
C SER A 117 31.87 25.04 24.06
N ARG A 118 31.49 25.92 25.00
CA ARG A 118 32.21 27.14 25.36
C ARG A 118 32.26 27.30 26.88
N THR A 119 33.44 27.67 27.38
CA THR A 119 33.64 28.41 28.63
C THR A 119 32.90 29.73 28.60
#